data_AF-A0A934ARF2-F1
#
_entry.id   AF-A0A934ARF2-F1
#
_cell.length_a   1.000
_cell.length_b   1.000
_cell.length_c   1.000
_cell.angle_alpha   90.00
_cell.angle_beta   90.00
_cell.angle_gamma   90.00
#
_symmetry.space_group_name_H-M   'P 1'
#
loop_
_entity.id
_entity.type
_entity.pdbx_description
1 polymer ?
#
loop_
_entity_poly.entity_id
_entity_poly.type
_entity_poly.pdbx_seq_one_letter_code
_entity_poly.pdbx_strand_id
1 'polypeptide(L)'
;MTTKKNLAATANTSAKKSPVKKAQAPEKSAAKPAGKAAVKTQAGAASKQATKKMKKDHKEKVVRDSFTMPQSEYRKIAEIKETCLKAGLHVKKSEVLRAGLKALCEKSDAQLKLSLKSLEKIRTGRPKKH
;
A
#
# COMPACT_ATOMS: atom_id res chain seq x y z
N MET A 1 46.67 -20.58 -14.57
CA MET A 1 47.10 -20.16 -15.92
C MET A 1 45.92 -20.39 -16.87
N THR A 2 45.02 -19.41 -17.05
CA THR A 2 44.99 -18.49 -18.24
C THR A 2 44.94 -19.30 -19.55
N THR A 3 43.97 -19.18 -20.47
CA THR A 3 43.14 -18.02 -20.84
C THR A 3 42.01 -18.45 -21.80
N LYS A 4 40.96 -17.64 -21.85
CA LYS A 4 39.86 -17.53 -22.84
C LYS A 4 40.24 -17.82 -24.30
N LYS A 5 39.31 -18.39 -25.07
CA LYS A 5 39.12 -18.06 -26.50
C LYS A 5 37.65 -18.16 -26.92
N ASN A 6 37.32 -17.30 -27.87
CA ASN A 6 36.03 -16.70 -28.23
C ASN A 6 35.44 -17.34 -29.52
N LEU A 7 34.30 -16.79 -30.00
CA LEU A 7 33.56 -16.99 -31.27
C LEU A 7 32.27 -17.83 -31.11
N ALA A 8 31.05 -17.29 -31.24
CA ALA A 8 30.36 -16.54 -32.32
C ALA A 8 29.60 -17.44 -33.32
N ALA A 9 28.30 -17.09 -33.47
CA ALA A 9 27.42 -17.20 -34.64
C ALA A 9 26.86 -18.57 -35.09
N THR A 10 25.56 -18.73 -34.78
CA THR A 10 24.44 -19.09 -35.67
C THR A 10 24.72 -19.82 -36.99
N ALA A 11 24.13 -21.02 -37.15
CA ALA A 11 23.53 -21.45 -38.41
C ALA A 11 22.46 -22.52 -38.17
N ASN A 12 21.35 -22.37 -38.87
CA ASN A 12 20.09 -23.09 -38.80
C ASN A 12 20.00 -24.04 -40.02
N THR A 13 19.84 -25.35 -39.83
CA THR A 13 19.43 -26.28 -40.91
C THR A 13 18.79 -27.57 -40.38
N SER A 14 17.45 -27.60 -40.45
CA SER A 14 16.53 -28.67 -40.88
C SER A 14 16.93 -30.16 -40.88
N ALA A 15 16.12 -30.93 -40.12
CA ALA A 15 15.42 -32.19 -40.47
C ALA A 15 16.18 -33.51 -40.71
N LYS A 16 15.93 -34.50 -39.83
CA LYS A 16 15.46 -35.85 -40.24
C LYS A 16 14.90 -36.73 -39.10
N LYS A 17 13.69 -37.26 -39.34
CA LYS A 17 13.11 -38.58 -38.95
C LYS A 17 12.57 -38.84 -37.52
N SER A 18 11.25 -38.83 -37.49
CA SER A 18 10.21 -39.49 -36.66
C SER A 18 10.32 -41.04 -36.57
N PRO A 19 9.37 -41.81 -35.98
CA PRO A 19 8.33 -41.52 -34.95
C PRO A 19 8.13 -42.65 -33.90
N VAL A 20 7.38 -42.40 -32.82
CA VAL A 20 6.58 -43.46 -32.14
C VAL A 20 5.12 -43.02 -32.01
N LYS A 21 4.26 -43.92 -32.48
CA LYS A 21 2.78 -43.98 -32.52
C LYS A 21 2.07 -43.53 -31.22
N LYS A 22 1.02 -42.70 -31.27
CA LYS A 22 -0.44 -43.00 -31.55
C LYS A 22 -1.12 -43.57 -30.29
N ALA A 23 -2.29 -43.19 -29.79
CA ALA A 23 -3.38 -42.23 -30.05
C ALA A 23 -4.18 -42.13 -28.72
N GLN A 24 -4.92 -41.08 -28.38
CA GLN A 24 -6.31 -40.82 -28.80
C GLN A 24 -6.73 -39.40 -28.36
N ALA A 25 -7.50 -38.75 -29.24
CA ALA A 25 -8.20 -37.47 -29.07
C ALA A 25 -9.69 -37.72 -28.68
N PRO A 26 -10.63 -36.74 -28.69
CA PRO A 26 -10.53 -35.27 -28.70
C PRO A 26 -11.49 -34.57 -27.69
N GLU A 27 -11.27 -33.26 -27.51
CA GLU A 27 -12.23 -32.31 -26.93
C GLU A 27 -13.55 -32.27 -27.71
N LYS A 28 -14.67 -32.12 -26.99
CA LYS A 28 -15.97 -31.75 -27.57
C LYS A 28 -16.56 -30.58 -26.80
N SER A 29 -16.89 -29.55 -27.57
CA SER A 29 -17.52 -28.31 -27.18
C SER A 29 -19.00 -28.46 -26.80
N ALA A 30 -19.49 -27.46 -26.06
CA ALA A 30 -20.88 -27.04 -25.86
C ALA A 30 -21.80 -27.92 -24.99
N ALA A 31 -22.25 -27.36 -23.86
CA ALA A 31 -23.66 -27.03 -23.60
C ALA A 31 -23.90 -26.75 -22.11
N LYS A 32 -24.45 -25.59 -21.81
CA LYS A 32 -25.15 -25.30 -20.54
C LYS A 32 -26.48 -26.06 -20.55
N PRO A 33 -26.91 -26.64 -19.41
CA PRO A 33 -28.28 -26.36 -18.99
C PRO A 33 -28.36 -26.02 -17.49
N ALA A 34 -29.28 -25.11 -17.21
CA ALA A 34 -29.77 -24.81 -15.88
C ALA A 34 -30.55 -26.03 -15.31
N GLY A 35 -30.40 -26.27 -14.00
CA GLY A 35 -31.17 -27.27 -13.26
C GLY A 35 -31.22 -26.91 -11.78
N LYS A 36 -32.41 -26.54 -11.32
CA LYS A 36 -32.74 -26.03 -9.98
C LYS A 36 -32.58 -27.09 -8.90
N ALA A 37 -32.13 -26.68 -7.72
CA ALA A 37 -32.63 -27.18 -6.45
C ALA A 37 -32.78 -26.01 -5.46
N ALA A 38 -34.03 -25.60 -5.24
CA ALA A 38 -34.49 -24.88 -4.05
C ALA A 38 -34.34 -25.81 -2.82
N VAL A 39 -34.23 -25.38 -1.56
CA VAL A 39 -35.27 -24.78 -0.69
C VAL A 39 -34.50 -24.36 0.59
N LYS A 40 -34.37 -23.07 0.94
CA LYS A 40 -35.27 -22.23 1.77
C LYS A 40 -35.46 -22.71 3.21
N THR A 41 -34.82 -22.03 4.17
CA THR A 41 -35.42 -21.81 5.49
C THR A 41 -35.09 -20.41 6.00
N GLN A 42 -36.11 -19.55 5.95
CA GLN A 42 -36.23 -18.33 6.74
C GLN A 42 -36.73 -18.71 8.13
N ALA A 43 -36.25 -18.02 9.17
CA ALA A 43 -37.10 -17.26 10.11
C ALA A 43 -36.43 -17.11 11.49
N GLY A 44 -36.49 -15.89 12.00
CA GLY A 44 -36.10 -15.54 13.36
C GLY A 44 -36.15 -14.03 13.56
N ALA A 45 -37.32 -13.43 13.33
CA ALA A 45 -37.59 -12.02 13.60
C ALA A 45 -38.37 -11.86 14.92
N ALA A 46 -37.85 -11.04 15.83
CA ALA A 46 -38.55 -10.18 16.80
C ALA A 46 -37.45 -9.51 17.65
N SER A 47 -37.44 -8.21 17.94
CA SER A 47 -38.54 -7.36 18.33
C SER A 47 -38.25 -5.89 17.99
N LYS A 48 -39.32 -5.15 17.65
CA LYS A 48 -39.36 -3.70 17.50
C LYS A 48 -39.38 -3.05 18.90
N GLN A 49 -38.63 -1.98 19.11
CA GLN A 49 -39.14 -0.62 19.40
C GLN A 49 -38.10 0.27 20.09
N ALA A 50 -38.03 1.51 19.57
CA ALA A 50 -37.71 2.75 20.25
C ALA A 50 -36.39 2.85 21.03
N THR A 51 -35.45 3.65 20.52
CA THR A 51 -35.31 5.06 20.95
C THR A 51 -34.04 5.68 20.37
N LYS A 52 -34.15 6.99 20.14
CA LYS A 52 -33.09 7.97 19.84
C LYS A 52 -32.36 7.79 18.51
N LYS A 53 -32.64 8.77 17.64
CA LYS A 53 -31.72 9.34 16.65
C LYS A 53 -30.28 9.31 17.23
N MET A 54 -29.53 8.25 16.93
CA MET A 54 -28.09 8.30 17.06
C MET A 54 -27.66 9.36 16.06
N LYS A 55 -27.19 10.49 16.59
CA LYS A 55 -26.50 11.50 15.81
C LYS A 55 -25.51 10.74 14.95
N LYS A 56 -25.69 10.82 13.63
CA LYS A 56 -24.79 10.19 12.67
C LYS A 56 -23.43 10.83 12.90
N ASP A 57 -22.59 10.15 13.67
CA ASP A 57 -21.24 10.60 13.99
C ASP A 57 -20.53 10.84 12.66
N HIS A 58 -20.40 12.12 12.30
CA HIS A 58 -19.77 12.49 11.05
C HIS A 58 -18.29 12.17 11.25
N LYS A 59 -17.87 11.00 10.73
CA LYS A 59 -16.46 10.61 10.67
C LYS A 59 -15.67 11.79 10.10
N GLU A 60 -14.64 12.20 10.80
CA GLU A 60 -13.79 13.32 10.39
C GLU A 60 -13.22 13.05 8.99
N LYS A 61 -13.24 14.07 8.12
CA LYS A 61 -12.75 13.92 6.74
C LYS A 61 -11.24 13.67 6.79
N VAL A 62 -10.80 12.55 6.23
CA VAL A 62 -9.36 12.23 6.12
C VAL A 62 -8.78 12.94 4.91
N VAL A 63 -7.84 13.86 5.15
CA VAL A 63 -7.05 14.54 4.10
C VAL A 63 -5.66 13.93 4.04
N ARG A 64 -5.18 13.60 2.84
CA ARG A 64 -3.82 13.09 2.61
C ARG A 64 -2.94 14.21 2.06
N ASP A 65 -2.07 14.74 2.90
CA ASP A 65 -1.06 15.72 2.50
C ASP A 65 0.32 15.05 2.31
N SER A 66 1.10 15.54 1.34
CA SER A 66 2.43 15.00 1.00
C SER A 66 3.46 16.12 1.14
N PHE A 67 4.39 15.95 2.09
CA PHE A 67 5.38 16.97 2.42
C PHE A 67 6.71 16.78 1.70
N THR A 68 7.33 17.90 1.31
CA THR A 68 8.75 17.97 0.90
C THR A 68 9.57 18.46 2.08
N MET A 69 10.65 17.75 2.44
CA MET A 69 11.51 18.08 3.58
C MET A 69 12.97 17.70 3.32
N PRO A 70 13.96 18.29 4.02
CA PRO A 70 15.36 17.95 3.86
C PRO A 70 15.62 16.52 4.34
N GLN A 71 16.62 15.86 3.76
CA GLN A 71 16.93 14.47 4.08
C GLN A 71 17.30 14.28 5.57
N SER A 72 17.99 15.26 6.16
CA SER A 72 18.34 15.27 7.58
C SER A 72 17.12 15.22 8.48
N GLU A 73 16.09 16.03 8.19
CA GLU A 73 14.84 16.02 8.96
C GLU A 73 13.99 14.78 8.70
N TYR A 74 14.01 14.26 7.47
CA TYR A 74 13.31 13.02 7.16
C TYR A 74 13.86 11.84 7.97
N ARG A 75 15.18 11.79 8.20
CA ARG A 75 15.83 10.78 9.06
C ARG A 75 15.37 10.86 10.51
N LYS A 76 15.16 12.06 11.06
CA LYS A 76 14.62 12.22 12.43
C LYS A 76 13.27 11.52 12.62
N ILE A 77 12.42 11.47 11.58
CA ILE A 77 11.17 10.72 11.65
C ILE A 77 11.43 9.21 11.79
N ALA A 78 12.44 8.68 11.10
CA ALA A 78 12.82 7.27 11.23
C ALA A 78 13.39 6.97 12.62
N GLU A 79 14.26 7.83 13.15
CA GLU A 79 14.81 7.72 14.51
C GLU A 79 13.72 7.70 15.59
N ILE A 80 12.71 8.58 15.47
CA ILE A 80 11.55 8.58 16.37
C ILE A 80 10.80 7.25 16.28
N LYS A 81 10.55 6.73 15.07
CA LYS A 81 9.90 5.43 14.89
C LYS A 81 10.70 4.30 15.54
N GLU A 82 12.02 4.28 15.36
CA GLU A 82 12.89 3.27 15.99
C GLU A 82 12.85 3.37 17.51
N THR A 83 12.84 4.58 18.06
CA THR A 83 12.69 4.81 19.50
C THR A 83 11.37 4.27 20.02
N CYS A 84 10.27 4.52 19.31
CA CYS A 84 8.96 3.95 19.65
C CYS A 84 8.95 2.43 19.52
N LEU A 85 9.59 1.86 18.49
CA LEU A 85 9.69 0.41 18.30
C LEU A 85 10.46 -0.26 19.43
N LYS A 86 11.54 0.35 19.91
CA LYS A 86 12.27 -0.11 21.10
C LYS A 86 11.40 -0.10 22.36
N ALA A 87 10.45 0.82 22.45
CA ALA A 87 9.43 0.86 23.50
C ALA A 87 8.24 -0.09 23.24
N GLY A 88 8.28 -0.94 22.19
CA GLY A 88 7.22 -1.86 21.82
C GLY A 88 6.06 -1.25 21.03
N LEU A 89 6.15 0.03 20.67
CA LEU A 89 5.11 0.77 19.95
C LEU A 89 5.40 0.81 18.45
N HIS A 90 4.51 0.23 17.65
CA HIS A 90 4.58 0.28 16.19
C HIS A 90 3.90 1.53 15.66
N VAL A 91 4.70 2.53 15.25
CA VAL A 91 4.20 3.86 14.87
C VAL A 91 4.37 4.11 13.37
N LYS A 92 3.32 4.64 12.73
CA LYS A 92 3.36 5.05 11.31
C LYS A 92 3.90 6.47 11.13
N LYS A 93 4.43 6.79 9.94
CA LYS A 93 4.90 8.15 9.61
C LYS A 93 3.82 9.21 9.89
N SER A 94 2.57 8.95 9.48
CA SER A 94 1.46 9.88 9.70
C SER A 94 1.13 10.10 11.18
N GLU A 95 1.40 9.14 12.05
CA GLU A 95 1.15 9.26 13.49
C GLU A 95 2.21 10.12 14.15
N VAL A 96 3.50 9.95 13.79
CA VAL A 96 4.58 10.83 14.26
C VAL A 96 4.30 12.28 13.91
N LEU A 97 3.85 12.55 12.67
CA LEU A 97 3.52 13.91 12.24
C LEU A 97 2.34 14.49 13.02
N ARG A 98 1.28 13.72 13.25
CA ARG A 98 0.13 14.17 14.05
C ARG A 98 0.51 14.41 15.52
N ALA A 99 1.36 13.57 16.09
CA ALA A 99 1.88 13.75 17.45
C ALA A 99 2.73 15.02 17.55
N GLY A 100 3.59 15.27 16.56
CA GLY A 100 4.37 16.51 16.46
C GLY A 100 3.49 17.76 16.39
N LEU A 101 2.40 17.73 15.62
CA LEU A 101 1.44 18.85 15.57
C LEU A 101 0.79 19.11 16.94
N LYS A 102 0.35 18.06 17.64
CA LYS A 102 -0.20 18.21 19.00
C LYS A 102 0.81 18.83 19.96
N ALA A 103 2.03 18.32 19.97
CA ALA A 103 3.11 18.84 20.81
C ALA A 103 3.48 20.30 20.46
N LEU A 104 3.32 20.73 19.21
CA LEU A 104 3.52 22.13 18.82
C LEU A 104 2.40 23.04 19.30
N CYS A 105 1.15 22.56 19.33
CA CYS A 105 -0.01 23.30 19.84
C CYS A 105 0.03 23.49 21.37
N GLU A 106 0.75 22.63 22.10
CA GLU A 106 0.91 22.74 23.56
C GLU A 106 1.98 23.77 23.97
N LYS A 107 2.85 24.21 23.05
CA LYS A 107 3.88 25.22 23.32
C LYS A 107 3.28 26.62 23.42
N SER A 108 3.97 27.52 24.13
CA SER A 108 3.60 28.94 24.15
C SER A 108 3.83 29.61 22.80
N ASP A 109 3.07 30.67 22.51
CA ASP A 109 3.18 31.42 21.25
C ASP A 109 4.61 31.90 20.95
N ALA A 110 5.35 32.31 21.98
CA ALA A 110 6.74 32.73 21.85
C ALA A 110 7.65 31.58 21.42
N GLN A 111 7.52 30.41 22.05
CA GLN A 111 8.29 29.22 21.73
C GLN A 111 7.94 28.66 20.35
N LEU A 112 6.67 28.72 19.95
CA LEU A 112 6.23 28.31 18.63
C LEU A 112 6.85 29.20 17.55
N LYS A 113 6.77 30.53 17.71
CA LYS A 113 7.39 31.50 16.79
C LYS A 113 8.89 31.29 16.66
N LEU A 114 9.59 31.05 17.77
CA LEU A 114 11.03 30.77 17.76
C LEU A 114 11.33 29.46 17.00
N SER A 115 10.56 28.41 17.29
CA SER A 115 10.72 27.11 16.63
C SER A 115 10.53 27.21 15.11
N LEU A 116 9.52 27.96 14.66
CA LEU A 116 9.25 28.15 13.23
C LEU A 116 10.28 29.04 12.53
N LYS A 117 10.84 30.04 13.22
CA LYS A 117 11.90 30.92 12.66
C LYS A 117 13.22 30.18 12.45
N SER A 118 13.47 29.13 13.23
CA SER A 118 14.68 28.29 13.10
C SER A 118 14.65 27.37 11.87
N LEU A 119 13.47 27.16 11.27
CA LEU A 119 13.33 26.28 10.11
C LEU A 119 13.87 26.92 8.84
N GLU A 120 14.66 26.15 8.09
CA GLU A 120 15.12 26.54 6.76
C GLU A 120 13.94 26.55 5.78
N LYS A 121 13.74 27.68 5.09
CA LYS A 121 12.68 27.79 4.07
C LYS A 121 13.09 26.99 2.83
N ILE A 122 12.38 25.89 2.57
CA ILE A 122 12.53 25.12 1.34
C ILE A 122 11.77 25.87 0.23
N ARG A 123 12.47 26.26 -0.84
CA ARG A 123 11.82 26.76 -2.06
C ARG A 123 11.16 25.57 -2.76
N THR A 124 9.87 25.37 -2.52
CA THR A 124 9.13 24.27 -3.12
C THR A 124 8.62 24.63 -4.51
N GLY A 125 8.81 23.70 -5.44
CA GLY A 125 8.11 23.60 -6.72
C GLY A 125 7.74 22.13 -6.95
N ARG A 126 6.95 21.82 -7.99
CA ARG A 126 6.67 20.43 -8.34
C ARG A 126 8.00 19.75 -8.69
N PRO A 127 8.42 18.67 -7.99
CA PRO A 127 9.62 17.95 -8.38
C PRO A 127 9.49 17.52 -9.83
N LYS A 128 10.48 17.89 -10.66
CA LYS A 128 10.58 17.35 -12.02
C LYS A 128 10.75 15.84 -11.84
N LYS A 129 9.82 15.09 -12.42
CA LYS A 129 9.69 13.63 -12.29
C LYS A 129 11.06 12.95 -12.15
N HIS A 130 11.22 12.17 -11.08
CA HIS A 130 12.05 10.98 -11.07
C HIS A 130 11.13 9.78 -11.22
#